data_AF-A0A5C5CC49-F1
#
_entry.id   AF-A0A5C5CC49-F1
#
_cell.length_a   1.000
_cell.length_b   1.000
_cell.length_c   1.000
_cell.angle_alpha   90.00
_cell.angle_beta   90.00
_cell.angle_gamma   90.00
#
_symmetry.space_group_name_H-M   'P 1'
#
loop_
_entity.id
_entity.type
_entity.pdbx_description
1 polymer ?
#
loop_
_entity_poly.entity_id
_entity_poly.type
_entity_poly.pdbx_seq_one_letter_code
_entity_poly.pdbx_strand_id
1 'polypeptide(L)' 'MPYGVSLKSCNATAVKILKLWNEASVFEPKGSMLELGYPPHLTLAVFEQWPGDVSAIMAEVFSAQ' A
#
# COMPACT_ATOMS: atom_id res chain seq x y z
N MET A 1 12.81 -4.73 -11.04
CA MET A 1 11.72 -3.96 -10.42
C MET A 1 11.84 -4.13 -8.93
N PRO A 2 11.84 -3.05 -8.14
CA PRO A 2 11.93 -3.14 -6.68
C PRO A 2 10.68 -3.79 -6.08
N TYR A 3 10.82 -4.37 -4.89
CA TYR A 3 9.76 -5.02 -4.13
C TYR A 3 9.30 -4.15 -2.97
N GLY A 4 8.01 -3.82 -2.93
CA GLY A 4 7.42 -3.07 -1.82
C GLY A 4 6.75 -3.98 -0.81
N VAL A 5 6.97 -3.73 0.49
CA VAL A 5 6.14 -4.26 1.57
C VAL A 5 5.19 -3.16 2.00
N SER A 6 3.89 -3.43 1.91
CA SER A 6 2.85 -2.42 2.17
C SER A 6 1.74 -2.98 3.05
N LEU A 7 1.32 -2.19 4.04
CA LEU A 7 0.11 -2.45 4.81
C LEU A 7 -1.09 -1.88 4.05
N LYS A 8 -1.97 -2.75 3.57
CA LYS A 8 -3.18 -2.35 2.85
C LYS A 8 -4.30 -2.03 3.84
N SER A 9 -4.95 -0.89 3.66
CA SER A 9 -6.18 -0.54 4.34
C SER A 9 -7.37 -1.04 3.53
N CYS A 10 -7.88 -2.21 3.93
CA CYS A 10 -9.00 -2.88 3.26
C CYS A 10 -10.31 -2.85 4.07
N ASN A 11 -10.33 -2.14 5.20
CA ASN A 11 -11.48 -2.10 6.10
C ASN A 11 -12.38 -0.88 5.81
N ALA A 12 -13.49 -0.75 6.55
CA ALA A 12 -14.45 0.34 6.36
C ALA A 12 -13.85 1.75 6.52
N THR A 13 -12.73 1.90 7.24
CA THR A 13 -12.10 3.22 7.42
C THR A 13 -11.35 3.71 6.18
N ALA A 14 -11.01 2.81 5.25
CA ALA A 14 -10.35 3.13 3.99
C ALA A 14 -11.16 4.12 3.11
N VAL A 15 -12.50 4.15 3.30
CA VAL A 15 -13.41 5.05 2.57
C VAL A 15 -13.02 6.52 2.68
N LYS A 16 -12.49 6.95 3.83
CA LYS A 16 -12.06 8.34 4.05
C LYS A 16 -10.84 8.68 3.20
N ILE A 17 -9.91 7.73 3.05
CA ILE A 17 -8.71 7.89 2.23
C ILE A 17 -9.08 7.87 0.75
N LEU A 18 -9.98 6.97 0.35
CA LEU A 18 -10.50 6.93 -1.03
C LEU A 18 -11.19 8.24 -1.43
N LYS A 19 -11.97 8.84 -0.52
CA LYS A 19 -12.60 10.15 -0.73
C LYS A 19 -11.55 11.23 -0.98
N LEU A 20 -10.51 11.29 -0.15
CA LEU A 20 -9.40 12.24 -0.33
C LEU A 20 -8.68 12.03 -1.66
N TRP A 21 -8.41 10.78 -2.05
CA TRP A 21 -7.79 10.47 -3.35
C TRP A 21 -8.65 10.94 -4.52
N ASN A 22 -9.97 10.74 -4.44
CA ASN A 22 -10.89 11.21 -5.47
C ASN A 22 -10.98 12.75 -5.52
N GLU A 23 -10.89 13.44 -4.38
CA GLU A 23 -10.82 14.90 -4.35
C GLU A 23 -9.50 15.41 -4.96
N ALA A 24 -8.39 14.72 -4.69
CA ALA A 24 -7.07 15.06 -5.22
C ALA A 24 -6.88 14.64 -6.70
N SER A 25 -7.73 13.77 -7.25
CA SER A 25 -7.57 13.29 -8.63
C SER A 25 -7.68 14.40 -9.67
N VAL A 26 -8.19 15.59 -9.30
CA VAL A 26 -8.20 16.79 -10.17
C VAL A 26 -6.79 17.24 -10.58
N PHE A 27 -5.76 16.86 -9.82
CA PHE A 27 -4.36 17.18 -10.11
C PHE A 27 -3.72 16.17 -11.06
N GLU A 28 -4.40 15.05 -11.36
CA GLU A 28 -3.92 14.02 -12.27
C GLU A 28 -4.82 13.97 -13.52
N PRO A 29 -4.26 13.70 -14.73
CA PRO A 29 -5.08 13.48 -15.92
C PRO A 29 -6.06 12.32 -15.75
N LYS A 30 -5.71 11.34 -14.90
CA LYS A 30 -6.49 10.16 -14.56
C LYS A 30 -6.00 9.61 -13.22
N GLY A 31 -6.91 9.21 -12.33
CA GLY A 31 -6.58 8.79 -10.97
C GLY A 31 -5.73 7.51 -10.95
N SER A 32 -4.42 7.68 -10.85
CA SER A 32 -3.41 6.64 -11.08
C SER A 32 -3.59 5.41 -10.18
N MET A 33 -3.86 5.62 -8.89
CA MET A 33 -4.03 4.52 -7.93
C MET A 33 -5.36 3.76 -8.11
N LEU A 34 -6.42 4.46 -8.52
CA LEU A 34 -7.73 3.85 -8.78
C LEU A 34 -7.66 2.90 -9.98
N GLU A 35 -7.01 3.32 -11.06
CA GLU A 35 -6.83 2.50 -12.26
C GLU A 35 -5.98 1.27 -12.04
N LEU A 36 -4.95 1.39 -11.22
CA LEU A 36 -4.10 0.27 -10.88
C LEU A 36 -4.81 -0.72 -9.93
N GLY A 37 -6.01 -0.40 -9.45
CA GLY A 37 -6.73 -1.22 -8.48
C GLY A 37 -6.00 -1.32 -7.14
N TYR A 38 -5.13 -0.35 -6.82
CA TYR A 38 -4.38 -0.34 -5.58
C TYR A 38 -5.24 0.26 -4.46
N PRO A 39 -5.55 -0.50 -3.40
CA PRO A 39 -6.24 0.07 -2.25
C PRO A 39 -5.32 1.07 -1.54
N PRO A 40 -5.87 1.97 -0.72
CA PRO A 40 -5.09 2.77 0.21
C PRO A 40 -4.11 1.91 0.99
N HIS A 41 -2.85 2.30 1.02
CA HIS A 41 -1.80 1.52 1.66
C HIS A 41 -0.71 2.43 2.21
N LEU A 42 0.00 1.92 3.21
CA LEU A 42 1.25 2.50 3.70
C LEU A 42 2.40 1.58 3.31
N THR A 43 3.33 2.08 2.51
CA THR A 43 4.56 1.36 2.20
C THR A 43 5.50 1.44 3.39
N LEU A 44 5.90 0.29 3.91
CA LEU A 44 6.78 0.17 5.08
C LEU A 44 8.23 0.03 4.66
N ALA A 45 8.49 -0.67 3.55
CA ALA A 45 9.84 -0.90 3.03
C ALA A 45 9.83 -1.08 1.51
N VAL A 46 10.95 -0.76 0.88
CA VAL A 46 11.22 -1.02 -0.54
C VAL A 46 12.57 -1.71 -0.65
N PHE A 47 12.61 -2.85 -1.33
CA PHE A 47 13.81 -3.66 -1.53
C PHE A 47 14.21 -3.66 -3.00
N GLU A 48 15.49 -3.46 -3.29
CA GLU A 48 16.01 -3.52 -4.66
C GLU A 48 16.02 -4.96 -5.22
N GLN A 49 16.19 -5.93 -4.32
CA GLN A 49 16.21 -7.36 -4.60
C GLN A 49 15.10 -8.07 -3.81
N TRP A 50 14.76 -9.29 -4.23
CA TRP A 50 13.75 -10.07 -3.51
C TRP A 50 14.23 -10.34 -2.08
N PRO A 51 13.46 -9.96 -1.03
CA PRO A 51 13.92 -10.05 0.35
C PRO A 51 14.00 -11.49 0.89
N GLY A 52 13.66 -12.51 0.09
CA GLY A 52 13.78 -13.91 0.48
C GLY A 52 12.52 -14.41 1.19
N ASP A 53 12.68 -14.92 2.42
CA ASP A 53 11.58 -15.51 3.21
C ASP A 53 10.66 -14.41 3.78
N VAL A 54 9.73 -13.96 2.94
CA VAL A 54 8.72 -12.96 3.29
C VAL A 54 7.87 -13.41 4.48
N SER A 55 7.61 -14.71 4.64
CA SER A 55 6.78 -15.20 5.74
C SER A 55 7.47 -14.99 7.08
N ALA A 56 8.76 -15.31 7.17
CA ALA A 56 9.56 -15.08 8.39
C ALA A 56 9.66 -13.58 8.72
N ILE A 57 9.93 -12.74 7.71
CA ILE A 57 10.02 -11.28 7.89
C ILE A 57 8.70 -10.71 8.42
N MET A 58 7.57 -11.11 7.82
CA MET A 58 6.26 -10.63 8.27
C MET A 58 5.94 -11.13 9.68
N ALA A 59 6.28 -12.38 10.02
CA ALA A 59 6.10 -12.90 11.37
C ALA A 59 6.91 -12.10 12.40
N GLU A 60 8.17 -11.78 12.10
CA GLU A 60 9.02 -10.97 12.98
C GLU A 60 8.45 -9.55 13.16
N VAL A 61 8.17 -8.84 12.06
CA VAL A 61 7.67 -7.45 12.06
C VAL A 61 6.37 -7.30 12.86
N PHE A 62 5.46 -8.27 12.74
CA PHE A 62 4.14 -8.20 13.38
C PHE A 62 4.04 -9.02 14.67
N SER A 63 5.12 -9.67 15.14
CA SER A 63 5.11 -10.49 16.38
C SER A 63 4.89 -9.69 17.66
N ALA A 64 5.17 -8.40 17.65
CA ALA A 64 5.09 -7.52 18.82
C ALA A 64 3.76 -6.73 18.92
N GLN A 65 2.77 -7.06 18.08
CA GLN A 65 1.45 -6.41 18.04
C GLN A 65 0.44 -7.11 18.94
#